data_AF-A0A1V5BJC2-F1
#
_entry.id   AF-A0A1V5BJC2-F1
#
_cell.length_a   1.000
_cell.length_b   1.000
_cell.length_c   1.000
_cell.angle_alpha   90.00
_cell.angle_beta   90.00
_cell.angle_gamma   90.00
#
_symmetry.space_group_name_H-M   'P 1'
#
loop_
_entity.id
_entity.type
_entity.pdbx_description
1 polymer ?
#
loop_
_entity_poly.entity_id
_entity_poly.type
_entity_poly.pdbx_seq_one_letter_code
_entity_poly.pdbx_strand_id
1 'polypeptide(L)'
;MFSRVSNLIRDERGFSQITFSVMAMFFLLLIAGLASDMGRLRLVQGNLVVACDSSSLSGAMTADAIKESTAAPEYDSSGNVVGIHEDVRWHAQINSSERAANAALSAFSLNSSDLTAARGVSFNSTSDWRGEMVGIDSYKVSARAKVRTFFAGAVGLITGSTSFIDMPVSATGTARAVVKTD
;
A
#
# COMPACT_ATOMS: atom_id res chain seq x y z
N MET A 1 28.04 -63.03 16.29
CA MET A 1 26.97 -62.01 16.46
C MET A 1 27.23 -60.72 15.69
N PHE A 2 28.49 -60.30 15.50
CA PHE A 2 28.86 -59.10 14.74
C PHE A 2 28.66 -59.15 13.21
N SER A 3 28.59 -60.34 12.59
CA SER A 3 28.41 -60.44 11.13
C SER A 3 26.99 -60.09 10.65
N ARG A 4 25.97 -60.23 11.50
CA ARG A 4 24.57 -59.89 11.15
C ARG A 4 24.31 -58.38 11.13
N VAL A 5 25.07 -57.59 11.91
CA VAL A 5 24.97 -56.12 11.90
C VAL A 5 25.60 -55.53 10.65
N SER A 6 26.70 -56.12 10.15
CA SER A 6 27.39 -55.63 8.94
C SER A 6 26.59 -55.80 7.65
N ASN A 7 25.71 -56.81 7.58
CA ASN A 7 24.84 -57.03 6.43
C ASN A 7 23.59 -56.13 6.46
N LEU A 8 23.20 -55.59 7.62
CA LEU A 8 22.08 -54.64 7.72
C LEU A 8 22.43 -53.26 7.14
N ILE A 9 23.71 -52.85 7.27
CA ILE A 9 24.23 -51.56 6.77
C ILE A 9 24.54 -51.63 5.26
N ARG A 10 24.73 -52.84 4.70
CA ARG A 10 25.08 -53.03 3.29
C ARG A 10 23.88 -53.03 2.34
N ASP A 11 22.66 -53.15 2.86
CA ASP A 11 21.38 -53.15 2.12
C ASP A 11 20.71 -51.75 2.06
N GLU A 12 21.47 -50.68 2.35
CA GLU A 12 20.98 -49.29 2.39
C GLU A 12 20.80 -48.64 1.00
N ARG A 13 20.87 -49.40 -0.10
CA ARG A 13 20.82 -48.85 -1.48
C ARG A 13 19.51 -48.11 -1.82
N GLY A 14 18.45 -48.26 -1.03
CA GLY A 14 17.24 -47.44 -1.09
C GLY A 14 17.06 -46.49 0.10
N PHE A 15 17.76 -46.70 1.21
CA PHE A 15 17.57 -45.90 2.43
C PHE A 15 18.01 -44.45 2.21
N SER A 16 19.19 -44.23 1.63
CA SER A 16 19.67 -42.87 1.33
C SER A 16 18.75 -42.10 0.37
N GLN A 17 18.19 -42.79 -0.64
CA GLN A 17 17.23 -42.19 -1.59
C GLN A 17 15.89 -41.86 -0.91
N ILE A 18 15.39 -42.73 -0.04
CA ILE A 18 14.18 -42.48 0.75
C ILE A 18 14.40 -41.33 1.72
N THR A 19 15.51 -41.31 2.46
CA THR A 19 15.85 -40.21 3.39
C THR A 19 15.98 -38.88 2.66
N PHE A 20 16.66 -38.86 1.51
CA PHE A 20 16.77 -37.67 0.68
C PHE A 20 15.40 -37.21 0.16
N SER A 21 14.56 -38.13 -0.31
CA SER A 21 13.22 -37.81 -0.83
C SER A 21 12.32 -37.24 0.27
N VAL A 22 12.36 -37.80 1.48
CA VAL A 22 11.61 -37.29 2.63
C VAL A 22 12.10 -35.91 3.03
N MET A 23 13.43 -35.70 3.13
CA MET A 23 13.97 -34.35 3.40
C MET A 23 13.59 -33.35 2.31
N ALA A 24 13.72 -33.71 1.04
CA ALA A 24 13.35 -32.86 -0.09
C ALA A 24 11.87 -32.49 -0.04
N MET A 25 10.99 -33.44 0.30
CA MET A 25 9.56 -33.18 0.49
C MET A 25 9.31 -32.13 1.59
N PHE A 26 9.98 -32.25 2.75
CA PHE A 26 9.86 -31.25 3.81
C PHE A 26 10.37 -29.87 3.38
N PHE A 27 11.49 -29.80 2.65
CA PHE A 27 11.99 -28.54 2.10
C PHE A 27 11.02 -27.93 1.10
N LEU A 28 10.43 -28.73 0.21
CA LEU A 28 9.43 -28.26 -0.74
C LEU A 28 8.19 -27.72 -0.04
N LEU A 29 7.70 -28.39 1.01
CA LEU A 29 6.59 -27.88 1.83
C LEU A 29 6.93 -26.56 2.51
N LEU A 30 8.15 -26.41 3.03
CA LEU A 30 8.61 -25.16 3.63
C LEU A 30 8.71 -24.03 2.60
N ILE A 31 9.26 -24.30 1.41
CA ILE A 31 9.32 -23.32 0.32
C ILE A 31 7.91 -22.91 -0.13
N ALA A 32 7.00 -23.87 -0.31
CA ALA A 32 5.61 -23.60 -0.66
C ALA A 32 4.91 -22.76 0.41
N GLY A 33 5.16 -23.06 1.69
CA GLY A 33 4.65 -22.28 2.82
C GLY A 33 5.15 -20.83 2.82
N LEU A 34 6.46 -20.62 2.61
CA LEU A 34 7.05 -19.29 2.51
C LEU A 34 6.51 -18.51 1.29
N ALA A 35 6.34 -19.18 0.15
CA ALA A 35 5.75 -18.57 -1.04
C ALA A 35 4.29 -18.14 -0.79
N SER A 36 3.53 -18.94 -0.04
CA SER A 36 2.17 -18.58 0.39
C SER A 36 2.15 -17.34 1.29
N ASP A 37 3.04 -17.26 2.27
CA ASP A 37 3.18 -16.07 3.13
C ASP A 37 3.52 -14.82 2.30
N MET A 38 4.46 -14.92 1.34
CA MET A 38 4.77 -13.82 0.41
C MET A 38 3.58 -13.42 -0.47
N GLY A 39 2.80 -14.39 -0.95
CA GLY A 39 1.58 -14.14 -1.70
C GLY A 39 0.57 -13.32 -0.89
N ARG A 40 0.36 -13.69 0.38
CA ARG A 40 -0.52 -12.96 1.29
C ARG A 40 -0.04 -11.54 1.55
N LEU A 41 1.27 -11.34 1.76
CA LEU A 41 1.85 -9.99 1.93
C LEU A 41 1.58 -9.11 0.71
N ARG A 42 1.80 -9.62 -0.50
CA ARG A 42 1.55 -8.88 -1.74
C ARG A 42 0.08 -8.57 -1.95
N LEU A 43 -0.81 -9.50 -1.64
CA LEU A 43 -2.26 -9.27 -1.73
C LEU A 43 -2.71 -8.16 -0.78
N VAL A 44 -2.26 -8.19 0.48
CA VAL A 44 -2.57 -7.13 1.46
C VAL A 44 -1.97 -5.80 1.04
N GLN A 45 -0.73 -5.79 0.56
CA GLN A 45 -0.10 -4.58 0.04
C GLN A 45 -0.86 -4.02 -1.16
N GLY A 46 -1.29 -4.86 -2.10
CA GLY A 46 -2.09 -4.45 -3.24
C GLY A 46 -3.41 -3.80 -2.82
N ASN A 47 -4.14 -4.41 -1.89
CA ASN A 47 -5.38 -3.85 -1.35
C ASN A 47 -5.13 -2.50 -0.65
N LEU A 48 -4.05 -2.37 0.11
CA LEU A 48 -3.67 -1.11 0.74
C LEU A 48 -3.33 -0.02 -0.29
N VAL A 49 -2.62 -0.37 -1.37
CA VAL A 49 -2.32 0.58 -2.46
C VAL A 49 -3.61 1.08 -3.09
N VAL A 50 -4.51 0.18 -3.48
CA VAL A 50 -5.82 0.55 -4.05
C VAL A 50 -6.60 1.46 -3.10
N ALA A 51 -6.65 1.13 -1.81
CA ALA A 51 -7.34 1.93 -0.81
C ALA A 51 -6.70 3.31 -0.60
N CYS A 52 -5.37 3.40 -0.59
CA CYS A 52 -4.65 4.69 -0.50
C CYS A 52 -4.88 5.55 -1.75
N ASP A 53 -4.83 4.95 -2.93
CA ASP A 53 -5.01 5.65 -4.20
C ASP A 53 -6.44 6.19 -4.32
N SER A 54 -7.44 5.35 -4.07
CA SER A 54 -8.85 5.76 -4.08
C SER A 54 -9.15 6.84 -3.04
N SER A 55 -8.55 6.72 -1.85
CA SER A 55 -8.69 7.69 -0.77
C SER A 55 -8.05 9.03 -1.12
N SER A 56 -6.84 9.02 -1.68
CA SER A 56 -6.14 10.22 -2.12
C SER A 56 -6.90 10.94 -3.23
N LEU A 57 -7.42 10.18 -4.21
CA LEU A 57 -8.26 10.70 -5.28
C LEU A 57 -9.54 11.34 -4.74
N SER A 58 -10.25 10.65 -3.85
CA SER A 58 -11.47 11.18 -3.22
C SER A 58 -11.20 12.50 -2.48
N GLY A 59 -10.09 12.58 -1.73
CA GLY A 59 -9.66 13.82 -1.07
C GLY A 59 -9.39 14.95 -2.06
N ALA A 60 -8.64 14.68 -3.14
CA ALA A 60 -8.36 15.65 -4.18
C ALA A 60 -9.61 16.12 -4.93
N MET A 61 -10.58 15.22 -5.18
CA MET A 61 -11.84 15.56 -5.87
C MET A 61 -12.76 16.51 -5.06
N THR A 62 -12.43 16.80 -3.81
CA THR A 62 -13.13 17.84 -3.03
C THR A 62 -12.67 19.26 -3.35
N ALA A 63 -11.68 19.42 -4.23
CA ALA A 63 -11.20 20.72 -4.67
C ALA A 63 -12.24 21.44 -5.54
N ASP A 64 -12.40 22.74 -5.30
CA ASP A 64 -13.21 23.63 -6.12
C ASP A 64 -12.34 24.31 -7.19
N ALA A 65 -12.94 24.66 -8.32
CA ALA A 65 -12.28 25.45 -9.35
C ALA A 65 -12.34 26.95 -8.97
N ILE A 66 -11.18 27.55 -8.75
CA ILE A 66 -11.03 28.97 -8.40
C ILE A 66 -10.55 29.74 -9.63
N LYS A 67 -11.26 30.83 -9.93
CA LYS A 67 -10.89 31.80 -10.98
C LYS A 67 -9.99 32.87 -10.35
N GLU A 68 -8.74 32.93 -10.80
CA GLU A 68 -7.86 34.09 -10.59
C GLU A 68 -7.91 34.97 -11.83
N SER A 69 -8.19 36.25 -11.62
CA SER A 69 -8.24 37.24 -12.69
C SER A 69 -7.26 38.36 -12.38
N THR A 70 -6.33 38.58 -13.30
CA THR A 70 -5.41 39.71 -13.27
C THR A 70 -5.78 40.69 -14.37
N ALA A 71 -6.16 41.89 -13.97
CA ALA A 71 -6.49 42.98 -14.89
C ALA A 71 -5.25 43.86 -15.12
N ALA A 72 -4.85 43.98 -16.39
CA ALA A 72 -3.79 44.90 -16.81
C ALA A 72 -4.38 45.99 -17.71
N PRO A 73 -4.08 47.28 -17.48
CA PRO A 73 -4.52 48.34 -18.39
C PRO A 73 -3.84 48.20 -19.75
N GLU A 74 -4.61 48.37 -20.81
CA GLU A 74 -4.13 48.42 -22.20
C GLU A 74 -3.98 49.89 -22.62
N TYR A 75 -2.81 50.23 -23.16
CA TYR A 75 -2.46 51.60 -23.52
C TYR A 75 -2.37 51.76 -25.04
N ASP A 76 -2.86 52.89 -25.57
CA ASP A 76 -2.63 53.26 -26.96
C ASP A 76 -1.18 53.77 -27.18
N SER A 77 -0.84 54.05 -28.43
CA SER A 77 0.46 54.63 -28.81
C SER A 77 0.74 56.01 -28.19
N SER A 78 -0.27 56.65 -27.62
CA SER A 78 -0.20 57.97 -26.97
C SER A 78 -0.11 57.86 -25.44
N GLY A 79 -0.12 56.64 -24.89
CA GLY A 79 -0.09 56.39 -23.45
C GLY A 79 -1.44 56.57 -22.74
N ASN A 80 -2.55 56.68 -23.48
CA ASN A 80 -3.89 56.71 -22.88
C ASN A 80 -4.38 55.29 -22.63
N VAL A 81 -5.10 55.08 -21.52
CA VAL A 81 -5.78 53.81 -21.24
C VAL A 81 -6.96 53.67 -22.20
N VAL A 82 -6.90 52.67 -23.07
CA VAL A 82 -7.95 52.36 -24.06
C VAL A 82 -8.76 51.12 -23.72
N GLY A 83 -8.28 50.30 -22.79
CA GLY A 83 -8.96 49.08 -22.38
C GLY A 83 -8.37 48.47 -21.13
N ILE A 84 -8.97 47.35 -20.72
CA ILE A 84 -8.46 46.47 -19.67
C ILE A 84 -8.34 45.09 -20.30
N HIS A 85 -7.13 44.54 -20.29
CA HIS A 85 -6.88 43.16 -20.64
C HIS A 85 -7.02 42.30 -19.38
N GLU A 86 -7.94 41.34 -19.40
CA GLU A 86 -8.16 40.40 -18.30
C GLU A 86 -7.45 39.08 -18.63
N ASP A 87 -6.37 38.74 -17.91
CA ASP A 87 -5.79 37.38 -17.92
C ASP A 87 -6.51 36.55 -16.85
N VAL A 88 -7.19 35.50 -17.30
CA VAL A 88 -7.98 34.59 -16.46
C VAL A 88 -7.28 33.26 -16.34
N ARG A 89 -6.95 32.86 -15.11
CA ARG A 89 -6.37 31.56 -14.79
C ARG A 89 -7.29 30.78 -13.87
N TRP A 90 -7.52 29.52 -14.23
CA TRP A 90 -8.26 28.58 -13.41
C TRP A 90 -7.29 27.63 -12.71
N HIS A 91 -7.48 27.43 -11.41
CA HIS A 91 -6.75 26.42 -10.65
C HIS A 91 -7.70 25.70 -9.68
N ALA A 92 -7.32 24.50 -9.25
CA ALA A 92 -8.08 23.74 -8.27
C ALA A 92 -7.59 24.10 -6.86
N GLN A 93 -8.51 24.24 -5.91
CA GLN A 93 -8.16 24.48 -4.51
C GLN A 93 -9.06 23.68 -3.58
N ILE A 94 -8.44 22.92 -2.68
CA ILE A 94 -9.12 22.24 -1.57
C ILE A 94 -9.40 23.29 -0.50
N ASN A 95 -10.66 23.73 -0.42
CA ASN A 95 -11.09 24.79 0.49
C ASN A 95 -11.35 24.32 1.93
N SER A 96 -11.59 23.02 2.14
CA SER A 96 -11.85 22.45 3.46
C SER A 96 -11.05 21.16 3.64
N SER A 97 -10.03 21.22 4.51
CA SER A 97 -9.21 20.07 4.89
C SER A 97 -10.02 18.97 5.56
N GLU A 98 -11.02 19.34 6.37
CA GLU A 98 -11.93 18.41 7.02
C GLU A 98 -12.82 17.67 6.01
N ARG A 99 -13.38 18.39 5.03
CA ARG A 99 -14.17 17.78 3.96
C ARG A 99 -13.34 16.80 3.14
N ALA A 100 -12.11 17.17 2.79
CA ALA A 100 -11.17 16.31 2.08
C ALA A 100 -10.81 15.07 2.91
N ALA A 101 -10.55 15.25 4.21
CA ALA A 101 -10.24 14.13 5.12
C ALA A 101 -11.41 13.16 5.27
N ASN A 102 -12.64 13.66 5.41
CA ASN A 102 -13.83 12.82 5.52
C ASN A 102 -14.11 12.05 4.22
N ALA A 103 -13.96 12.70 3.06
CA ALA A 103 -14.11 12.06 1.75
C ALA A 103 -13.03 10.99 1.52
N ALA A 104 -11.78 11.29 1.90
CA ALA A 104 -10.66 10.36 1.81
C ALA A 104 -10.87 9.16 2.74
N LEU A 105 -11.25 9.38 4.00
CA LEU A 105 -11.48 8.32 4.98
C LEU A 105 -12.65 7.42 4.57
N SER A 106 -13.74 7.99 4.05
CA SER A 106 -14.88 7.23 3.53
C SER A 106 -14.49 6.35 2.35
N ALA A 107 -13.73 6.87 1.39
CA ALA A 107 -13.23 6.08 0.26
C ALA A 107 -12.23 5.01 0.71
N PHE A 108 -11.38 5.30 1.70
CA PHE A 108 -10.44 4.33 2.25
C PHE A 108 -11.18 3.15 2.89
N SER A 109 -12.15 3.41 3.78
CA SER A 109 -12.84 2.37 4.55
C SER A 109 -13.61 1.39 3.66
N LEU A 110 -14.18 1.86 2.55
CA LEU A 110 -14.83 1.02 1.55
C LEU A 110 -13.83 0.04 0.88
N ASN A 111 -12.64 0.53 0.55
CA ASN A 111 -11.61 -0.24 -0.16
C ASN A 111 -10.70 -1.05 0.78
N SER A 112 -10.71 -0.76 2.09
CA SER A 112 -9.94 -1.48 3.11
C SER A 112 -10.77 -2.47 3.93
N SER A 113 -12.08 -2.60 3.66
CA SER A 113 -13.01 -3.46 4.42
C SER A 113 -12.57 -4.91 4.52
N ASP A 114 -11.83 -5.36 3.52
CA ASP A 114 -11.28 -6.71 3.39
C ASP A 114 -9.99 -6.95 4.20
N LEU A 115 -9.42 -5.92 4.82
CA LEU A 115 -8.21 -5.97 5.65
C LEU A 115 -8.57 -6.30 7.11
N THR A 116 -8.97 -7.54 7.36
CA THR A 116 -9.49 -7.97 8.66
C THR A 116 -8.54 -8.88 9.43
N ALA A 117 -8.74 -8.93 10.76
CA ALA A 117 -8.04 -9.87 11.64
C ALA A 117 -8.29 -11.34 11.25
N ALA A 118 -9.46 -11.65 10.68
CA ALA A 118 -9.77 -12.98 10.16
C ALA A 118 -8.84 -13.39 9.01
N ARG A 119 -8.34 -12.44 8.22
CA ARG A 119 -7.32 -12.68 7.18
C ARG A 119 -5.89 -12.61 7.73
N GLY A 120 -5.72 -12.52 9.04
CA GLY A 120 -4.44 -12.36 9.70
C GLY A 120 -3.83 -10.97 9.48
N VAL A 121 -4.66 -9.95 9.27
CA VAL A 121 -4.21 -8.56 9.12
C VAL A 121 -4.58 -7.78 10.39
N SER A 122 -3.58 -7.18 11.02
CA SER A 122 -3.78 -6.20 12.09
C SER A 122 -3.66 -4.82 11.48
N PHE A 123 -4.78 -4.10 11.48
CA PHE A 123 -4.92 -2.74 10.96
C PHE A 123 -5.80 -1.93 11.91
N ASN A 124 -5.31 -0.80 12.38
CA ASN A 124 -6.07 0.16 13.16
C ASN A 124 -6.30 1.43 12.33
N SER A 125 -7.54 1.66 11.92
CA SER A 125 -7.92 2.80 11.09
C SER A 125 -7.62 4.16 11.73
N THR A 126 -7.42 4.24 13.04
CA THR A 126 -7.17 5.50 13.75
C THR A 126 -5.68 5.85 13.81
N SER A 127 -4.81 4.85 13.97
CA SER A 127 -3.35 5.08 14.09
C SER A 127 -2.58 4.76 12.83
N ASP A 128 -3.09 3.84 12.02
CA ASP A 128 -2.35 3.26 10.91
C ASP A 128 -2.78 3.85 9.56
N TRP A 129 -3.79 4.72 9.55
CA TRP A 129 -4.18 5.55 8.42
C TRP A 129 -3.84 7.02 8.70
N ARG A 130 -3.32 7.71 7.69
CA ARG A 130 -3.07 9.15 7.74
C ARG A 130 -3.34 9.78 6.39
N GLY A 131 -4.31 10.69 6.35
CA GLY A 131 -4.58 11.59 5.23
C GLY A 131 -4.13 13.00 5.55
N GLU A 132 -3.46 13.66 4.61
CA GLU A 132 -3.05 15.07 4.75
C GLU A 132 -3.01 15.79 3.40
N MET A 133 -3.28 17.10 3.43
CA MET A 133 -3.06 17.98 2.28
C MET A 133 -1.56 18.24 2.13
N VAL A 134 -1.02 18.05 0.92
CA VAL A 134 0.40 18.30 0.62
C VAL A 134 0.58 19.57 -0.21
N GLY A 135 -0.49 20.01 -0.88
CA GLY A 135 -0.55 21.26 -1.63
C GLY A 135 -1.96 21.82 -1.63
N ILE A 136 -2.16 22.95 -2.32
CA ILE A 136 -3.48 23.59 -2.45
C ILE A 136 -4.48 22.70 -3.20
N ASP A 137 -4.01 21.82 -4.07
CA ASP A 137 -4.80 20.98 -4.98
C ASP A 137 -4.50 19.48 -4.80
N SER A 138 -3.69 19.11 -3.81
CA SER A 138 -3.08 17.78 -3.72
C SER A 138 -3.31 17.16 -2.34
N TYR A 139 -3.74 15.90 -2.32
CA TYR A 139 -4.04 15.14 -1.11
C TYR A 139 -3.24 13.83 -1.08
N LYS A 140 -2.61 13.53 0.05
CA LYS A 140 -1.80 12.33 0.26
C LYS A 140 -2.42 11.47 1.34
N VAL A 141 -2.42 10.16 1.09
CA VAL A 141 -2.89 9.16 2.04
C VAL A 141 -1.81 8.11 2.21
N SER A 142 -1.52 7.76 3.46
CA SER A 142 -0.61 6.69 3.81
C SER A 142 -1.29 5.74 4.77
N ALA A 143 -1.04 4.44 4.59
CA ALA A 143 -1.56 3.41 5.46
C ALA A 143 -0.51 2.33 5.75
N ARG A 144 -0.56 1.76 6.96
CA ARG A 144 0.29 0.65 7.38
C ARG A 144 -0.58 -0.48 7.93
N ALA A 145 -0.24 -1.72 7.64
CA ALA A 145 -0.86 -2.87 8.30
C ALA A 145 0.22 -3.87 8.68
N LYS A 146 -0.11 -4.77 9.59
CA LYS A 146 0.74 -5.91 9.94
C LYS A 146 0.07 -7.19 9.47
N VAL A 147 0.81 -8.03 8.75
CA VAL A 147 0.31 -9.30 8.24
C VAL A 147 0.97 -10.42 9.00
N ARG A 148 0.13 -11.28 9.58
CA ARG A 148 0.58 -12.46 10.30
C ARG A 148 1.06 -13.52 9.32
N THR A 149 2.34 -13.88 9.41
CA THR A 149 2.94 -14.97 8.63
C THR A 149 2.97 -16.24 9.48
N PHE A 150 2.77 -17.39 8.84
CA PHE A 150 2.71 -18.66 9.55
C PHE A 150 4.04 -19.41 9.45
N PHE A 151 4.60 -19.53 8.25
CA PHE A 151 5.83 -20.27 8.00
C PHE A 151 7.06 -19.42 8.29
N ALA A 152 7.07 -18.14 7.87
CA ALA A 152 8.15 -17.23 8.25
C ALA A 152 8.17 -17.00 9.78
N GLY A 153 7.00 -16.91 10.42
CA GLY A 153 6.88 -16.88 11.88
C GLY A 153 7.44 -18.14 12.57
N ALA A 154 7.20 -19.33 12.03
CA ALA A 154 7.74 -20.58 12.57
C ALA A 154 9.28 -20.63 12.48
N VAL A 155 9.86 -20.17 11.36
CA VAL A 155 11.33 -20.01 11.23
C VAL A 155 11.85 -18.96 12.23
N GLY A 156 11.11 -17.87 12.43
CA GLY A 156 11.40 -16.85 13.43
C GLY A 156 11.47 -17.43 14.86
N LEU A 157 10.51 -18.25 15.25
CA LEU A 157 10.49 -18.90 16.57
C LEU A 157 11.71 -19.81 16.79
N ILE A 158 12.13 -20.56 15.77
CA ILE A 158 13.32 -21.42 15.85
C ILE A 158 14.60 -20.58 15.98
N THR A 159 14.63 -19.41 15.34
CA THR A 159 15.80 -18.49 15.35
C THR A 159 15.75 -17.47 16.49
N GLY A 160 14.72 -17.49 17.34
CA GLY A 160 14.53 -16.57 18.46
C GLY A 160 14.04 -15.17 18.08
N SER A 161 13.60 -14.95 16.83
CA SER A 161 13.08 -13.67 16.36
C SER A 161 11.57 -13.69 16.18
N THR A 162 10.87 -12.85 16.95
CA THR A 162 9.42 -12.64 16.82
C THR A 162 9.04 -11.68 15.69
N SER A 163 10.01 -10.99 15.09
CA SER A 163 9.77 -10.00 14.02
C SER A 163 9.18 -10.59 12.75
N PHE A 164 9.28 -11.91 12.58
CA PHE A 164 8.73 -12.61 11.42
C PHE A 164 7.26 -12.96 11.59
N ILE A 165 6.72 -12.96 12.81
CA ILE A 165 5.33 -13.35 13.07
C ILE A 165 4.38 -12.33 12.46
N ASP A 166 4.67 -11.04 12.64
CA ASP A 166 3.88 -9.93 12.10
C ASP A 166 4.76 -9.05 11.20
N MET A 167 4.63 -9.23 9.89
CA MET A 167 5.38 -8.45 8.92
C MET A 167 4.65 -7.15 8.58
N PRO A 168 5.31 -5.97 8.70
CA PRO A 168 4.70 -4.71 8.33
C PRO A 168 4.61 -4.57 6.81
N VAL A 169 3.46 -4.12 6.33
CA VAL A 169 3.23 -3.69 4.96
C VAL A 169 2.68 -2.27 4.98
N SER A 170 3.03 -1.48 3.98
CA SER A 170 2.59 -0.09 3.92
C SER A 170 2.38 0.34 2.49
N ALA A 171 1.46 1.29 2.31
CA ALA A 171 1.18 1.91 1.04
C ALA A 171 1.05 3.43 1.20
N THR A 172 1.23 4.15 0.11
CA THR A 172 1.04 5.60 0.04
C THR A 172 0.50 5.94 -1.33
N GLY A 173 -0.56 6.73 -1.36
CA GLY A 173 -1.19 7.27 -2.56
C GLY A 173 -1.16 8.79 -2.50
N THR A 174 -1.05 9.44 -3.66
CA THR A 174 -1.12 10.90 -3.77
C THR A 174 -1.87 11.24 -5.04
N ALA A 175 -2.87 12.10 -4.93
CA ALA A 175 -3.64 12.58 -6.06
C ALA A 175 -3.68 14.11 -6.06
N ARG A 176 -3.86 14.65 -7.27
CA ARG A 176 -3.91 16.08 -7.54
C ARG A 176 -5.15 16.40 -8.36
N ALA A 177 -5.89 17.43 -7.96
CA ALA A 177 -6.97 17.98 -8.74
C ALA A 177 -6.43 18.89 -9.84
N VAL A 178 -6.98 18.76 -11.05
CA VAL A 178 -6.60 19.58 -12.21
C VAL A 178 -7.89 20.11 -12.84
N VAL A 179 -7.94 21.43 -13.07
CA VAL A 179 -9.05 22.04 -13.79
C VAL A 179 -8.83 21.83 -15.29
N LYS A 180 -9.80 21.22 -15.95
CA LYS A 180 -9.81 21.13 -17.41
C LYS A 180 -10.26 22.47 -17.98
N THR A 181 -9.39 23.11 -18.76
CA THR A 181 -9.74 24.27 -19.59
C THR A 181 -9.88 23.75 -21.01
N ASP A 182 -11.09 23.85 -21.56
CA ASP A 182 -11.41 23.50 -22.96
C ASP A 182 -11.26 24.74 -23.86
#